data_AF-A0A3P9BB79-F1
#
_entry.id   AF-A0A3P9BB79-F1
#
_cell.length_a   1.000
_cell.length_b   1.000
_cell.length_c   1.000
_cell.angle_alpha   90.00
_cell.angle_beta   90.00
_cell.angle_gamma   90.00
#
_symmetry.space_group_name_H-M   'P 1'
#
loop_
_entity.id
_entity.type
_entity.pdbx_description
1 polymer ?
#
loop_
_entity_poly.entity_id
_entity_poly.type
_entity_poly.pdbx_seq_one_letter_code
_entity_poly.pdbx_strand_id
1 'polypeptide(L)'
;MDVNQAKQEHLLALKVMRLTKPTLFTNLPVTCEDRDLPGDLFGQLMRQDPSTIKGAETLMLGEMLTLPQNFGNIFLGETFSSYISVHNDSSQVVKDILVKADLQTSSQRLNLSASNSAVAELKPECCIDDVIHHEVKEIGTHILVCAVSYTTQQGEKLYFRKFFKFQVLKPLDVKTKFYNAESDLSSVTDEVFLEAQIQNITTSPMFMEKVSLEPSMMYNVTELNTVTQADKGESTFGKMSYLQPMDTRQYLYCLKPKPEYAEKAGIIKGVTVIGKLDIVWKTNLGERGRLQTSQLQRMAPGYGDIRLSLDLIPDTVNLEEPFDIICKITNCSERTMDLVLEMCNTSSIHWCGISGRQLGKLSPGAFLSLPLTVLSSVQGLQVRSRLYN
;
A
#
# COMPACT_ATOMS: atom_id res chain seq x y z
N MET A 1 2.87 11.26 -47.75
CA MET A 1 3.28 10.20 -48.70
C MET A 1 3.63 8.97 -47.87
N ASP A 2 2.63 8.24 -47.40
CA ASP A 2 2.84 6.96 -46.74
C ASP A 2 2.62 5.87 -47.77
N VAL A 3 3.73 5.48 -48.40
CA VAL A 3 3.79 4.32 -49.26
C VAL A 3 3.53 3.12 -48.34
N ASN A 4 2.40 2.44 -48.55
CA ASN A 4 2.15 1.08 -48.07
C ASN A 4 3.35 0.20 -48.46
N GLN A 5 4.34 0.08 -47.58
CA GLN A 5 5.36 -0.95 -47.69
C GLN A 5 4.62 -2.28 -47.62
N ALA A 6 4.69 -3.05 -48.70
CA ALA A 6 4.18 -4.42 -48.73
C ALA A 6 4.71 -5.15 -47.48
N LYS A 7 3.82 -5.83 -46.75
CA LYS A 7 4.20 -6.68 -45.62
C LYS A 7 5.28 -7.64 -46.13
N GLN A 8 6.52 -7.40 -45.73
CA GLN A 8 7.61 -8.30 -46.03
C GLN A 8 7.26 -9.67 -45.42
N GLU A 9 7.18 -10.71 -46.25
CA GLU A 9 6.95 -12.06 -45.75
C GLU A 9 8.20 -12.54 -45.02
N HIS A 10 8.03 -12.92 -43.75
CA HIS A 10 9.10 -13.44 -42.91
C HIS A 10 9.02 -14.96 -42.84
N LEU A 11 10.18 -15.61 -42.80
CA LEU A 11 10.31 -17.07 -42.67
C LEU A 11 10.00 -17.55 -41.24
N LEU A 12 10.16 -16.65 -40.26
CA LEU A 12 9.93 -16.94 -38.86
C LEU A 12 8.62 -16.30 -38.38
N ALA A 13 7.85 -17.07 -37.61
CA ALA A 13 6.63 -16.63 -36.96
C ALA A 13 6.85 -16.42 -35.46
N LEU A 14 6.62 -15.20 -34.99
CA LEU A 14 6.65 -14.87 -33.56
C LEU A 14 5.25 -14.96 -32.96
N LYS A 15 5.10 -15.80 -31.94
CA LYS A 15 3.91 -15.92 -31.08
C LYS A 15 4.27 -15.55 -29.64
N VAL A 16 3.39 -14.82 -28.98
CA VAL A 16 3.56 -14.40 -27.59
C VAL A 16 2.27 -14.69 -26.84
N MET A 17 2.39 -15.31 -25.68
CA MET A 17 1.27 -15.69 -24.83
C MET A 17 1.57 -15.28 -23.39
N ARG A 18 0.64 -14.57 -22.75
CA ARG A 18 0.70 -14.36 -21.30
C ARG A 18 0.50 -15.71 -20.60
N LEU A 19 1.38 -16.04 -19.68
CA LEU A 19 1.25 -17.22 -18.83
C LEU A 19 0.34 -16.87 -17.66
N THR A 20 -0.97 -17.03 -17.85
CA THR A 20 -1.96 -16.91 -16.77
C THR A 20 -1.97 -18.18 -15.93
N LYS A 21 -2.09 -18.04 -14.61
CA LYS A 21 -2.34 -19.19 -13.76
C LYS A 21 -3.78 -19.71 -14.01
N PRO A 22 -4.00 -21.03 -13.90
CA PRO A 22 -5.35 -21.58 -13.92
C PRO A 22 -6.22 -20.94 -12.83
N THR A 23 -7.54 -20.98 -12.99
CA THR A 23 -8.50 -20.59 -11.96
C THR A 23 -9.50 -21.70 -11.75
N LEU A 24 -9.97 -21.89 -10.52
CA LEU A 24 -11.08 -22.81 -10.26
C LEU A 24 -12.34 -22.26 -10.96
N PHE A 25 -12.88 -23.07 -11.85
CA PHE A 25 -14.16 -22.79 -12.50
C PHE A 25 -15.27 -23.00 -11.48
N THR A 26 -15.99 -21.93 -11.14
CA THR A 26 -17.08 -21.98 -10.17
C THR A 26 -18.41 -21.84 -10.90
N ASN A 27 -19.34 -22.73 -10.59
CA ASN A 27 -20.72 -22.58 -11.01
C ASN A 27 -21.42 -21.55 -10.15
N LEU A 28 -22.31 -20.76 -10.76
CA LEU A 28 -23.21 -19.88 -10.03
C LEU A 28 -24.41 -20.72 -9.55
N PRO A 29 -24.53 -21.03 -8.25
CA PRO A 29 -25.66 -21.78 -7.75
C PRO A 29 -26.92 -20.92 -7.92
N VAL A 30 -27.90 -21.46 -8.65
CA VAL A 30 -29.23 -20.87 -8.71
C VAL A 30 -30.04 -21.54 -7.61
N THR A 31 -30.30 -20.81 -6.53
CA THR A 31 -31.18 -21.27 -5.45
C THR A 31 -32.60 -20.79 -5.71
N CYS A 32 -33.58 -21.65 -5.46
CA CYS A 32 -35.01 -21.31 -5.48
C CYS A 32 -35.61 -21.73 -4.13
N GLU A 33 -36.79 -21.19 -3.79
CA GLU A 33 -37.49 -21.68 -2.60
C GLU A 33 -37.98 -23.11 -2.84
N ASP A 34 -38.13 -23.90 -1.78
CA ASP A 34 -38.59 -25.30 -1.87
C ASP A 34 -39.97 -25.46 -2.54
N ARG A 35 -40.73 -24.36 -2.68
CA ARG A 35 -42.06 -24.32 -3.31
C ARG A 35 -42.01 -23.90 -4.78
N ASP A 36 -40.85 -23.49 -5.28
CA ASP A 36 -40.69 -23.07 -6.67
C ASP A 36 -40.55 -24.29 -7.59
N LEU A 37 -41.44 -24.37 -8.58
CA LEU A 37 -41.45 -25.41 -9.63
C LEU A 37 -40.08 -25.71 -10.28
N PRO A 38 -39.19 -24.73 -10.54
CA PRO A 38 -37.89 -25.02 -11.13
C PRO A 38 -36.76 -25.37 -10.13
N GLY A 39 -36.98 -25.26 -8.81
CA GLY A 39 -35.94 -25.47 -7.80
C GLY A 39 -35.34 -26.88 -7.83
N ASP A 40 -36.20 -27.89 -7.93
CA ASP A 40 -35.78 -29.30 -8.05
C ASP A 40 -34.97 -29.57 -9.32
N LEU A 41 -35.36 -28.95 -10.45
CA LEU A 41 -34.67 -29.12 -11.72
C LEU A 41 -33.28 -28.48 -11.69
N PHE A 42 -33.15 -27.26 -11.16
CA PHE A 42 -31.86 -26.59 -11.04
C PHE A 42 -30.92 -27.32 -10.08
N GLY A 43 -31.42 -27.82 -8.95
CA GLY A 43 -30.64 -28.63 -8.03
C GLY A 43 -30.14 -29.94 -8.65
N GLN A 44 -30.98 -30.60 -9.46
CA GLN A 44 -30.56 -31.80 -10.20
C GLN A 44 -29.51 -31.48 -11.27
N LEU A 45 -29.68 -30.39 -12.03
CA LEU A 45 -28.70 -29.97 -13.04
C LEU A 45 -27.34 -29.65 -12.40
N MET A 46 -27.32 -28.95 -11.26
CA MET A 46 -26.09 -28.65 -10.52
C MET A 46 -25.38 -29.91 -10.03
N ARG A 47 -26.11 -30.94 -9.58
CA ARG A 47 -25.56 -32.24 -9.16
C ARG A 47 -25.01 -33.08 -10.31
N GLN A 48 -25.57 -32.90 -11.51
CA GLN A 48 -25.12 -33.61 -12.72
C GLN A 48 -23.97 -32.90 -13.42
N ASP A 49 -23.76 -31.61 -13.13
CA ASP A 49 -22.64 -30.85 -13.67
C ASP A 49 -21.30 -31.41 -13.14
N PRO A 50 -20.38 -31.83 -14.03
CA PRO A 50 -19.11 -32.43 -13.65
C PRO A 50 -18.15 -31.44 -12.96
N SER A 51 -18.40 -30.14 -13.03
CA SER A 51 -17.58 -29.10 -12.41
C SER A 51 -18.02 -28.73 -10.98
N THR A 52 -19.21 -29.18 -10.55
CA THR A 52 -19.74 -28.98 -9.20
C THR A 52 -19.23 -30.05 -8.24
N ILE A 53 -18.83 -29.63 -7.03
CA ILE A 53 -18.44 -30.56 -5.97
C ILE A 53 -19.68 -31.25 -5.38
N LYS A 54 -19.69 -32.59 -5.39
CA LYS A 54 -20.78 -33.40 -4.81
C LYS A 54 -20.95 -33.11 -3.31
N GLY A 55 -22.18 -32.83 -2.89
CA GLY A 55 -22.53 -32.47 -1.51
C GLY A 55 -22.26 -31.01 -1.13
N ALA A 56 -21.73 -30.20 -2.05
CA ALA A 56 -21.48 -28.77 -1.86
C ALA A 56 -22.12 -27.94 -2.99
N GLU A 57 -23.23 -28.42 -3.55
CA GLU A 57 -23.85 -27.86 -4.76
C GLU A 57 -24.43 -26.45 -4.55
N THR A 58 -24.72 -26.08 -3.30
CA THR A 58 -25.16 -24.74 -2.92
C THR A 58 -24.01 -23.77 -2.67
N LEU A 59 -22.77 -24.24 -2.72
CA LEU A 59 -21.58 -23.41 -2.55
C LEU A 59 -20.97 -23.08 -3.91
N MET A 60 -20.43 -21.87 -4.07
CA MET A 60 -19.68 -21.47 -5.27
C MET A 60 -18.28 -22.10 -5.28
N LEU A 61 -18.22 -23.43 -5.27
CA LEU A 61 -16.99 -24.20 -5.26
C LEU A 61 -16.89 -25.05 -6.52
N GLY A 62 -15.71 -24.99 -7.14
CA GLY A 62 -15.39 -25.70 -8.36
C GLY A 62 -14.30 -26.74 -8.15
N GLU A 63 -14.37 -27.85 -8.89
CA GLU A 63 -13.30 -28.86 -8.92
C GLU A 63 -12.41 -28.76 -10.18
N MET A 64 -12.89 -28.09 -11.21
CA MET A 64 -12.17 -27.97 -12.49
C MET A 64 -11.30 -26.72 -12.54
N LEU A 65 -10.07 -26.88 -13.02
CA LEU A 65 -9.20 -25.76 -13.36
C LEU A 65 -9.42 -25.35 -14.80
N THR A 66 -9.66 -24.06 -15.01
CA THR A 66 -9.80 -23.45 -16.34
C THR A 66 -8.73 -22.39 -16.53
N LEU A 67 -8.24 -22.25 -17.76
CA LEU A 67 -7.46 -21.08 -18.14
C LEU A 67 -8.43 -19.94 -18.47
N PRO A 68 -8.25 -18.73 -17.92
CA PRO A 68 -9.12 -17.61 -18.22
C PRO A 68 -9.09 -17.31 -19.72
N GLN A 69 -10.28 -17.24 -20.35
CA GLN A 69 -10.42 -16.96 -21.79
C GLN A 69 -10.07 -15.52 -22.16
N ASN A 70 -10.13 -14.60 -21.18
CA ASN A 70 -9.82 -13.19 -21.36
C ASN A 70 -8.42 -12.85 -20.85
N PHE A 71 -7.81 -11.84 -21.48
CA PHE A 71 -6.45 -11.36 -21.21
C PHE A 71 -6.21 -10.94 -19.73
N GLY A 72 -7.28 -10.80 -18.94
CA GLY A 72 -7.27 -10.46 -17.53
C GLY A 72 -6.76 -9.03 -17.27
N ASN A 73 -6.98 -8.54 -16.06
CA ASN A 73 -6.28 -7.34 -15.61
C ASN A 73 -4.85 -7.73 -15.19
N ILE A 74 -3.93 -6.76 -15.28
CA ILE A 74 -2.60 -6.86 -14.69
C ILE A 74 -2.54 -5.77 -13.64
N PHE A 75 -2.18 -6.12 -12.41
CA PHE A 75 -2.10 -5.15 -11.34
C PHE A 75 -0.65 -4.80 -11.00
N LEU A 76 -0.46 -3.56 -10.53
CA LEU A 76 0.81 -3.10 -9.97
C LEU A 76 1.26 -4.02 -8.83
N GLY A 77 2.53 -4.45 -8.85
CA GLY A 77 3.10 -5.32 -7.82
C GLY A 77 2.96 -6.82 -8.09
N GLU A 78 2.20 -7.23 -9.11
CA GLU A 78 2.15 -8.62 -9.58
C GLU A 78 3.32 -8.92 -10.53
N THR A 79 3.56 -10.21 -10.78
CA THR A 79 4.56 -10.65 -11.76
C THR A 79 3.87 -10.91 -13.10
N PHE A 80 4.20 -10.10 -14.10
CA PHE A 80 3.87 -10.38 -15.49
C PHE A 80 4.75 -11.50 -16.01
N SER A 81 4.13 -12.62 -16.40
CA SER A 81 4.79 -13.76 -17.03
C SER A 81 4.32 -13.93 -18.47
N SER A 82 5.26 -14.10 -19.40
CA SER A 82 4.95 -14.30 -20.81
C SER A 82 5.86 -15.35 -21.43
N TYR A 83 5.26 -16.22 -22.22
CA TYR A 83 5.95 -17.16 -23.10
C TYR A 83 6.08 -16.53 -24.49
N ILE A 84 7.29 -16.60 -25.04
CA ILE A 84 7.65 -16.08 -26.35
C ILE A 84 8.16 -17.27 -27.15
N SER A 85 7.55 -17.52 -28.30
CA SER A 85 7.99 -18.58 -29.21
C SER A 85 8.22 -18.05 -30.61
N VAL A 86 9.39 -18.35 -31.16
CA VAL A 86 9.77 -18.06 -32.54
C VAL A 86 9.83 -19.38 -33.30
N HIS A 87 8.86 -19.59 -34.18
CA HIS A 87 8.74 -20.78 -35.00
C HIS A 87 9.33 -20.55 -36.39
N ASN A 88 9.99 -21.56 -36.93
CA ASN A 88 10.35 -21.60 -38.34
C ASN A 88 9.27 -22.35 -39.13
N ASP A 89 8.29 -21.60 -39.62
CA ASP A 89 7.18 -22.12 -40.45
C ASP A 89 7.61 -22.28 -41.93
N SER A 90 8.89 -22.05 -42.24
CA SER A 90 9.42 -22.18 -43.60
C SER A 90 10.08 -23.55 -43.82
N SER A 91 10.25 -23.92 -45.09
CA SER A 91 11.01 -25.12 -45.48
C SER A 91 12.53 -24.92 -45.46
N GLN A 92 13.02 -23.74 -45.07
CA GLN A 92 14.44 -23.39 -45.10
C GLN A 92 15.02 -23.32 -43.69
N VAL A 93 16.26 -23.76 -43.54
CA VAL A 93 17.06 -23.55 -42.33
C VAL A 93 17.45 -22.08 -42.21
N VAL A 94 17.20 -21.48 -41.06
CA VAL A 94 17.56 -20.08 -40.75
C VAL A 94 18.77 -20.04 -39.81
N LYS A 95 19.64 -19.03 -39.92
CA LYS A 95 20.87 -18.88 -39.12
C LYS A 95 20.90 -17.58 -38.33
N ASP A 96 21.79 -17.53 -37.32
CA ASP A 96 22.07 -16.35 -36.49
C ASP A 96 20.80 -15.69 -35.92
N ILE A 97 19.90 -16.48 -35.34
CA ILE A 97 18.63 -15.98 -34.81
C ILE A 97 18.86 -15.29 -33.47
N LEU A 98 18.50 -14.02 -33.38
CA LEU A 98 18.55 -13.23 -32.16
C LEU A 98 17.16 -12.73 -31.82
N VAL A 99 16.68 -13.12 -30.64
CA VAL A 99 15.39 -12.71 -30.08
C VAL A 99 15.65 -11.70 -28.98
N LYS A 100 14.97 -10.56 -29.04
CA LYS A 100 15.03 -9.50 -28.02
C LYS A 100 13.62 -9.19 -27.53
N ALA A 101 13.45 -9.16 -26.21
CA ALA A 101 12.21 -8.78 -25.55
C ALA A 101 12.47 -7.53 -24.71
N ASP A 102 11.90 -6.39 -25.12
CA ASP A 102 11.96 -5.15 -24.35
C ASP A 102 10.56 -4.80 -23.83
N LEU A 103 10.45 -4.41 -22.57
CA LEU A 103 9.25 -3.84 -21.99
C LEU A 103 9.35 -2.32 -21.96
N GLN A 104 8.47 -1.65 -22.67
CA GLN A 104 8.35 -0.20 -22.66
C GLN A 104 7.21 0.22 -21.72
N THR A 105 7.55 0.99 -20.71
CA THR A 105 6.59 1.67 -19.81
C THR A 105 6.47 3.14 -20.21
N SER A 106 5.67 3.91 -19.46
CA SER A 106 5.59 5.37 -19.64
C SER A 106 6.90 6.09 -19.32
N SER A 107 7.71 5.55 -18.41
CA SER A 107 8.92 6.24 -17.93
C SER A 107 10.23 5.65 -18.45
N GLN A 108 10.25 4.36 -18.81
CA GLN A 108 11.49 3.66 -19.13
C GLN A 108 11.30 2.50 -20.12
N ARG A 109 12.43 2.01 -20.66
CA ARG A 109 12.50 0.81 -21.48
C ARG A 109 13.42 -0.19 -20.82
N LEU A 110 12.88 -1.36 -20.48
CA LEU A 110 13.57 -2.43 -19.76
C LEU A 110 13.84 -3.58 -20.72
N ASN A 111 15.07 -4.09 -20.76
CA ASN A 111 15.38 -5.31 -21.50
C ASN A 111 15.06 -6.53 -20.61
N LEU A 112 14.17 -7.40 -21.08
CA LEU A 112 13.71 -8.61 -20.39
C LEU A 112 14.29 -9.90 -20.97
N SER A 113 15.18 -9.82 -21.95
CA SER A 113 15.74 -10.98 -22.65
C SER A 113 16.64 -11.78 -21.70
N ALA A 114 16.34 -13.06 -21.49
CA ALA A 114 17.14 -13.92 -20.60
C ALA A 114 18.49 -14.33 -21.22
N SER A 115 18.56 -14.42 -22.56
CA SER A 115 19.77 -14.78 -23.30
C SER A 115 20.04 -13.81 -24.46
N ASN A 116 21.26 -13.27 -24.51
CA ASN A 116 21.74 -12.46 -25.64
C ASN A 116 22.48 -13.30 -26.69
N SER A 117 22.56 -14.62 -26.49
CA SER A 117 23.23 -15.55 -27.40
C SER A 117 22.37 -15.79 -28.63
N ALA A 118 22.92 -15.51 -29.80
CA ALA A 118 22.28 -15.89 -31.05
C ALA A 118 22.19 -17.41 -31.15
N VAL A 119 21.01 -17.91 -31.51
CA VAL A 119 20.83 -19.31 -31.88
C VAL A 119 21.43 -19.50 -33.26
N ALA A 120 22.46 -20.36 -33.35
CA ALA A 120 23.25 -20.51 -34.56
C ALA A 120 22.41 -20.98 -35.77
N GLU A 121 21.47 -21.89 -35.54
CA GLU A 121 20.66 -22.51 -36.59
C GLU A 121 19.28 -22.91 -36.06
N LEU A 122 18.22 -22.65 -36.85
CA LEU A 122 16.86 -23.09 -36.59
C LEU A 122 16.31 -23.83 -37.83
N LYS A 123 16.08 -25.14 -37.67
CA LYS A 123 15.55 -26.01 -38.73
C LYS A 123 14.06 -25.75 -38.98
N PRO A 124 13.52 -26.15 -40.14
CA PRO A 124 12.07 -26.19 -40.39
C PRO A 124 11.33 -26.90 -39.25
N GLU A 125 10.14 -26.40 -38.90
CA GLU A 125 9.26 -26.93 -37.84
C GLU A 125 9.86 -26.90 -36.41
N CYS A 126 11.04 -26.30 -36.23
CA CYS A 126 11.62 -26.08 -34.90
C CYS A 126 11.23 -24.69 -34.38
N CYS A 127 11.29 -24.55 -33.05
CA CYS A 127 11.00 -23.30 -32.37
C CYS A 127 12.08 -22.93 -31.34
N ILE A 128 12.13 -21.65 -31.03
CA ILE A 128 12.92 -21.08 -29.94
C ILE A 128 11.92 -20.54 -28.94
N ASP A 129 11.99 -21.05 -27.72
CA ASP A 129 11.06 -20.73 -26.65
C ASP A 129 11.77 -20.01 -25.51
N ASP A 130 11.16 -18.95 -25.00
CA ASP A 130 11.63 -18.22 -23.85
C ASP A 130 10.46 -17.84 -22.92
N VAL A 131 10.73 -17.76 -21.62
CA VAL A 131 9.76 -17.34 -20.62
C VAL A 131 10.31 -16.16 -19.84
N ILE A 132 9.67 -15.00 -20.04
CA ILE A 132 10.03 -13.78 -19.31
C ILE A 132 9.14 -13.60 -18.09
N HIS A 133 9.75 -13.13 -17.00
CA HIS A 133 9.08 -12.77 -15.75
C HIS A 133 9.46 -11.34 -15.38
N HIS A 134 8.47 -10.50 -15.11
CA HIS A 134 8.69 -9.10 -14.75
C HIS A 134 7.74 -8.66 -13.65
N GLU A 135 8.29 -8.26 -12.50
CA GLU A 135 7.53 -7.60 -11.44
C GLU A 135 7.09 -6.21 -11.91
N VAL A 136 5.79 -6.00 -11.99
CA VAL A 136 5.18 -4.77 -12.52
C VAL A 136 5.33 -3.64 -11.50
N LYS A 137 6.07 -2.59 -11.86
CA LYS A 137 6.41 -1.48 -10.95
C LYS A 137 5.75 -0.15 -11.30
N GLU A 138 5.06 -0.06 -12.44
CA GLU A 138 4.43 1.15 -12.94
C GLU A 138 2.99 0.86 -13.36
N ILE A 139 2.11 1.84 -13.17
CA ILE A 139 0.74 1.82 -13.66
C ILE A 139 0.66 2.40 -15.07
N GLY A 140 -0.38 2.06 -15.82
CA GLY A 140 -0.64 2.64 -17.13
C GLY A 140 -0.43 1.66 -18.28
N THR A 141 -0.24 2.20 -19.48
CA THR A 141 -0.04 1.40 -20.70
C THR A 141 1.40 0.91 -20.78
N HIS A 142 1.57 -0.41 -20.86
CA HIS A 142 2.86 -1.06 -21.09
C HIS A 142 2.84 -1.72 -22.48
N ILE A 143 4.00 -1.75 -23.14
CA ILE A 143 4.15 -2.34 -24.47
C ILE A 143 5.34 -3.31 -24.43
N LEU A 144 5.06 -4.61 -24.56
CA LEU A 144 6.09 -5.61 -24.78
C LEU A 144 6.48 -5.61 -26.28
N VAL A 145 7.74 -5.29 -26.55
CA VAL A 145 8.33 -5.23 -27.88
C VAL A 145 9.21 -6.46 -28.06
N CYS A 146 8.76 -7.39 -28.89
CA CYS A 146 9.51 -8.59 -29.23
C CYS A 146 10.07 -8.42 -30.64
N ALA A 147 11.40 -8.41 -30.75
CA ALA A 147 12.11 -8.24 -32.00
C ALA A 147 12.94 -9.49 -32.32
N VAL A 148 12.90 -9.90 -33.58
CA VAL A 148 13.63 -11.06 -34.09
C VAL A 148 14.49 -10.60 -35.26
N SER A 149 15.79 -10.84 -35.20
CA SER A 149 16.69 -10.74 -36.35
C SER A 149 17.25 -12.11 -36.69
N TYR A 150 17.38 -12.40 -37.97
CA TYR A 150 17.88 -13.67 -38.46
C TYR A 150 18.53 -13.52 -39.83
N THR A 151 19.35 -14.50 -40.21
CA THR A 151 20.02 -14.59 -41.51
C THR A 151 19.43 -15.74 -42.32
N THR A 152 19.00 -15.48 -43.55
CA THR A 152 18.52 -16.52 -44.47
C THR A 152 19.67 -17.40 -44.96
N GLN A 153 19.37 -18.55 -45.61
CA GLN A 153 20.42 -19.37 -46.23
C GLN A 153 21.22 -18.62 -47.31
N GLN A 154 20.60 -17.62 -47.94
CA GLN A 154 21.21 -16.78 -48.97
C GLN A 154 22.12 -15.68 -48.38
N GLY A 155 22.24 -15.61 -47.05
CA GLY A 155 23.07 -14.63 -46.35
C GLY A 155 22.38 -13.29 -46.10
N GLU A 156 21.09 -13.16 -46.42
CA GLU A 156 20.33 -11.93 -46.21
C GLU A 156 19.92 -11.78 -44.74
N LYS A 157 20.20 -10.63 -44.14
CA LYS A 157 19.79 -10.32 -42.76
C LYS A 157 18.41 -9.69 -42.77
N LEU A 158 17.45 -10.37 -42.14
CA LEU A 158 16.08 -9.92 -41.97
C LEU A 158 15.80 -9.57 -40.50
N TYR A 159 14.88 -8.63 -40.32
CA TYR A 159 14.50 -8.12 -39.01
C TYR A 159 13.02 -7.80 -38.99
N PHE A 160 12.33 -8.21 -37.92
CA PHE A 160 10.99 -7.75 -37.65
C PHE A 160 10.73 -7.61 -36.15
N ARG A 161 9.70 -6.84 -35.80
CA ARG A 161 9.26 -6.64 -34.42
C ARG A 161 7.75 -6.61 -34.32
N LYS A 162 7.21 -7.12 -33.22
CA LYS A 162 5.79 -7.04 -32.86
C LYS A 162 5.64 -6.32 -31.51
N PHE A 163 4.52 -5.62 -31.38
CA PHE A 163 4.18 -4.83 -30.21
C PHE A 163 2.94 -5.43 -29.55
N PHE A 164 3.04 -5.74 -28.25
CA PHE A 164 1.94 -6.27 -27.46
C PHE A 164 1.62 -5.28 -26.35
N LYS A 165 0.56 -4.51 -26.56
CA LYS A 165 0.10 -3.48 -25.63
C LYS A 165 -0.83 -4.08 -24.58
N PHE A 166 -0.59 -3.77 -23.31
CA PHE A 166 -1.46 -4.14 -22.19
C PHE A 166 -1.56 -3.01 -21.17
N GLN A 167 -2.61 -3.06 -20.35
CA GLN A 167 -2.89 -2.05 -19.34
C GLN A 167 -2.59 -2.60 -17.94
N VAL A 168 -1.85 -1.82 -17.15
CA VAL A 168 -1.62 -2.07 -15.73
C VAL A 168 -2.53 -1.16 -14.91
N LEU A 169 -3.25 -1.77 -13.97
CA LEU A 169 -4.18 -1.12 -13.06
C LEU A 169 -3.62 -1.09 -11.63
N LYS A 170 -4.18 -0.20 -10.80
CA LYS A 170 -3.88 -0.14 -9.37
C LYS A 170 -4.72 -1.21 -8.65
N PRO A 171 -4.12 -2.11 -7.83
CA PRO A 171 -4.89 -3.11 -7.08
C PRO A 171 -5.45 -2.59 -5.76
N LEU A 172 -4.67 -1.74 -5.09
CA LEU A 172 -4.95 -1.24 -3.74
C LEU A 172 -4.89 0.27 -3.73
N ASP A 173 -5.88 0.92 -3.10
CA ASP A 173 -5.80 2.32 -2.73
C ASP A 173 -5.25 2.47 -1.31
N VAL A 174 -4.20 3.29 -1.15
CA VAL A 174 -3.49 3.47 0.12
C VAL A 174 -3.58 4.94 0.51
N LYS A 175 -4.22 5.22 1.63
CA LYS A 175 -4.33 6.57 2.22
C LYS A 175 -3.71 6.56 3.60
N THR A 176 -2.96 7.59 3.94
CA THR A 176 -2.29 7.71 5.24
C THR A 176 -2.73 8.96 5.98
N LYS A 177 -2.87 8.86 7.30
CA LYS A 177 -3.13 9.98 8.21
C LYS A 177 -2.15 9.93 9.38
N PHE A 178 -1.65 11.10 9.76
CA PHE A 178 -0.75 11.25 10.89
C PHE A 178 -1.46 11.95 12.04
N TYR A 179 -1.32 11.40 13.24
CA TYR A 179 -1.78 12.01 14.47
C TYR A 179 -0.57 12.23 15.38
N ASN A 180 -0.48 13.42 15.94
CA ASN A 180 0.57 13.77 16.88
C ASN A 180 0.00 13.54 18.27
N ALA A 181 0.59 12.64 19.03
CA ALA A 181 0.31 12.61 20.45
C ALA A 181 1.15 13.71 21.10
N GLU A 182 0.47 14.76 21.54
CA GLU A 182 1.01 15.60 22.61
C GLU A 182 0.75 14.80 23.89
N SER A 183 1.77 14.14 24.44
CA SER A 183 1.59 13.35 25.65
C SER A 183 1.36 14.27 26.85
N ASP A 184 0.20 14.09 27.50
CA ASP A 184 -0.30 14.89 28.63
C ASP A 184 0.33 14.55 30.01
N LEU A 185 1.38 13.72 30.09
CA LEU A 185 1.95 13.37 31.40
C LEU A 185 3.45 13.01 31.33
N SER A 186 4.29 13.79 32.02
CA SER A 186 5.65 13.49 32.53
C SER A 186 6.77 13.05 31.57
N SER A 187 6.48 12.73 30.31
CA SER A 187 7.49 12.49 29.29
C SER A 187 6.98 13.04 27.97
N VAL A 188 7.71 14.00 27.38
CA VAL A 188 7.45 14.47 26.02
C VAL A 188 7.84 13.31 25.10
N THR A 189 6.91 12.40 24.85
CA THR A 189 7.07 11.45 23.78
C THR A 189 6.55 12.19 22.55
N ASP A 190 7.45 12.62 21.67
CA ASP A 190 7.07 13.13 20.33
C ASP A 190 6.58 11.93 19.47
N GLU A 191 5.60 11.22 20.00
CA GLU A 191 4.98 10.04 19.45
C GLU A 191 4.08 10.43 18.29
N VAL A 192 4.18 9.64 17.23
CA VAL A 192 3.40 9.83 16.02
C VAL A 192 2.61 8.57 15.78
N PHE A 193 1.30 8.71 15.63
CA PHE A 193 0.45 7.63 15.19
C PHE A 193 0.22 7.77 13.69
N LEU A 194 0.53 6.71 12.95
CA LEU A 194 0.23 6.57 11.53
C LEU A 194 -0.95 5.63 11.36
N GLU A 195 -2.04 6.14 10.80
CA GLU A 195 -3.15 5.33 10.30
C GLU A 195 -2.96 5.13 8.78
N ALA A 196 -2.89 3.87 8.35
CA ALA A 196 -2.85 3.48 6.95
C ALA A 196 -4.17 2.79 6.56
N GLN A 197 -4.93 3.42 5.68
CA GLN A 197 -6.16 2.88 5.11
C GLN A 197 -5.83 2.20 3.79
N ILE A 198 -6.07 0.89 3.70
CA ILE A 198 -5.84 0.08 2.52
C ILE A 198 -7.19 -0.43 2.01
N GLN A 199 -7.55 -0.02 0.80
CA GLN A 199 -8.78 -0.44 0.12
C GLN A 199 -8.47 -1.37 -1.05
N ASN A 200 -9.17 -2.50 -1.13
CA ASN A 200 -9.11 -3.35 -2.32
C ASN A 200 -10.03 -2.77 -3.39
N ILE A 201 -9.46 -2.29 -4.49
CA ILE A 201 -10.22 -1.71 -5.60
C ILE A 201 -10.39 -2.69 -6.77
N THR A 202 -9.99 -3.95 -6.59
CA THR A 202 -10.19 -5.00 -7.58
C THR A 202 -11.56 -5.67 -7.40
N THR A 203 -11.92 -6.52 -8.35
CA THR A 203 -13.16 -7.31 -8.33
C THR A 203 -13.01 -8.65 -7.62
N SER A 204 -11.85 -8.95 -7.04
CA SER A 204 -11.56 -10.24 -6.41
C SER A 204 -11.01 -10.06 -5.00
N PRO A 205 -11.30 -11.00 -4.07
CA PRO A 205 -10.77 -10.92 -2.72
C PRO A 205 -9.25 -11.10 -2.72
N MET A 206 -8.58 -10.44 -1.78
CA MET A 206 -7.14 -10.56 -1.56
C MET A 206 -6.86 -11.04 -0.15
N PHE A 207 -5.91 -11.96 -0.01
CA PHE A 207 -5.38 -12.33 1.29
C PHE A 207 -4.19 -11.44 1.64
N MET A 208 -4.31 -10.63 2.69
CA MET A 208 -3.22 -9.75 3.15
C MET A 208 -2.21 -10.58 3.95
N GLU A 209 -1.08 -10.90 3.31
CA GLU A 209 0.01 -11.68 3.91
C GLU A 209 0.85 -10.84 4.86
N LYS A 210 1.14 -9.57 4.49
CA LYS A 210 1.93 -8.65 5.31
C LYS A 210 1.51 -7.23 5.06
N VAL A 211 1.33 -6.45 6.12
CA VAL A 211 1.15 -4.99 6.05
C VAL A 211 1.99 -4.36 7.16
N SER A 212 3.23 -4.00 6.84
CA SER A 212 4.20 -3.51 7.81
C SER A 212 4.72 -2.13 7.45
N LEU A 213 5.01 -1.32 8.46
CA LEU A 213 5.69 -0.05 8.28
C LEU A 213 7.19 -0.22 8.52
N GLU A 214 8.00 -0.01 7.48
CA GLU A 214 9.45 0.05 7.59
C GLU A 214 9.86 1.45 8.09
N PRO A 215 10.33 1.60 9.35
CA PRO A 215 10.68 2.91 9.90
C PRO A 215 11.89 3.53 9.22
N SER A 216 11.94 4.86 9.24
CA SER A 216 13.19 5.60 9.00
C SER A 216 14.17 5.40 10.16
N MET A 217 15.43 5.81 9.96
CA MET A 217 16.49 5.61 10.95
C MET A 217 16.20 6.28 12.30
N MET A 218 15.34 7.31 12.32
CA MET A 218 15.02 8.14 13.49
C MET A 218 13.98 7.52 14.43
N TYR A 219 13.18 6.57 13.97
CA TYR A 219 12.02 6.07 14.70
C TYR A 219 12.11 4.57 14.98
N ASN A 220 11.52 4.16 16.10
CA ASN A 220 11.08 2.80 16.35
C ASN A 220 9.58 2.72 16.07
N VAL A 221 9.11 1.61 15.49
CA VAL A 221 7.70 1.38 15.16
C VAL A 221 7.15 0.25 16.01
N THR A 222 5.95 0.47 16.54
CA THR A 222 5.13 -0.54 17.19
C THR A 222 3.83 -0.67 16.41
N GLU A 223 3.54 -1.86 15.91
CA GLU A 223 2.28 -2.15 15.22
C GLU A 223 1.17 -2.34 16.26
N LEU A 224 0.05 -1.63 16.09
CA LEU A 224 -1.09 -1.66 17.00
C LEU A 224 -2.27 -2.46 16.42
N ASN A 225 -1.96 -3.48 15.63
CA ASN A 225 -2.93 -4.27 14.87
C ASN A 225 -3.28 -5.62 15.53
N THR A 226 -2.80 -5.85 16.75
CA THR A 226 -2.96 -7.12 17.51
C THR A 226 -3.54 -6.82 18.88
N VAL A 227 -4.53 -7.63 19.31
CA VAL A 227 -5.07 -7.59 20.67
C VAL A 227 -4.48 -8.75 21.46
N THR A 228 -3.85 -8.45 22.60
CA THR A 228 -3.37 -9.45 23.54
C THR A 228 -4.49 -9.86 24.50
N GLN A 229 -5.11 -11.01 24.27
CA GLN A 229 -5.93 -11.69 25.27
C GLN A 229 -5.22 -12.99 25.69
N ALA A 230 -4.98 -13.14 27.00
CA ALA A 230 -4.49 -14.37 27.62
C ALA A 230 -3.28 -15.05 26.91
N ASP A 231 -2.17 -14.33 26.76
CA ASP A 231 -0.90 -14.81 26.18
C ASP A 231 -0.92 -15.28 24.71
N LYS A 232 -2.02 -15.08 23.98
CA LYS A 232 -2.08 -15.23 22.52
C LYS A 232 -2.43 -13.90 21.88
N GLY A 233 -1.51 -13.36 21.08
CA GLY A 233 -1.77 -12.19 20.25
C GLY A 233 -2.67 -12.59 19.08
N GLU A 234 -3.92 -12.15 19.08
CA GLU A 234 -4.83 -12.31 17.94
C GLU A 234 -4.89 -11.01 17.14
N SER A 235 -4.91 -11.12 15.82
CA SER A 235 -5.08 -9.98 14.92
C SER A 235 -6.42 -9.29 15.18
N THR A 236 -6.44 -7.96 15.19
CA THR A 236 -7.66 -7.14 15.25
C THR A 236 -8.63 -7.43 14.09
N PHE A 237 -8.13 -8.03 13.01
CA PHE A 237 -8.92 -8.41 11.83
C PHE A 237 -9.41 -9.87 11.86
N GLY A 238 -9.26 -10.56 13.01
CA GLY A 238 -9.66 -11.95 13.19
C GLY A 238 -8.68 -12.96 12.60
N LYS A 239 -9.11 -14.23 12.52
CA LYS A 239 -8.25 -15.37 12.13
C LYS A 239 -7.82 -15.36 10.67
N MET A 240 -8.57 -14.69 9.80
CA MET A 240 -8.36 -14.70 8.35
C MET A 240 -8.20 -13.28 7.82
N SER A 241 -7.07 -13.01 7.16
CA SER A 241 -6.72 -11.68 6.69
C SER A 241 -7.24 -11.39 5.26
N TYR A 242 -8.50 -11.74 4.95
CA TYR A 242 -9.09 -11.47 3.62
C TYR A 242 -9.70 -10.07 3.49
N LEU A 243 -9.26 -9.33 2.49
CA LEU A 243 -9.81 -8.03 2.09
C LEU A 243 -10.73 -8.24 0.88
N GLN A 244 -12.04 -8.11 1.06
CA GLN A 244 -13.03 -8.26 -0.02
C GLN A 244 -12.95 -7.10 -1.02
N PRO A 245 -13.50 -7.25 -2.24
CA PRO A 245 -13.67 -6.14 -3.16
C PRO A 245 -14.34 -4.94 -2.51
N MET A 246 -13.78 -3.75 -2.71
CA MET A 246 -14.22 -2.46 -2.16
C MET A 246 -14.08 -2.28 -0.64
N ASP A 247 -13.77 -3.33 0.12
CA ASP A 247 -13.50 -3.22 1.55
C ASP A 247 -12.24 -2.38 1.82
N THR A 248 -12.28 -1.66 2.92
CA THR A 248 -11.16 -0.88 3.45
C THR A 248 -10.77 -1.39 4.82
N ARG A 249 -9.46 -1.60 5.04
CA ARG A 249 -8.88 -1.92 6.35
C ARG A 249 -7.98 -0.79 6.82
N GLN A 250 -8.06 -0.49 8.12
CA GLN A 250 -7.28 0.55 8.77
C GLN A 250 -6.23 -0.11 9.65
N TYR A 251 -4.96 0.17 9.36
CA TYR A 251 -3.81 -0.29 10.14
C TYR A 251 -3.27 0.88 10.95
N LEU A 252 -2.93 0.64 12.22
CA LEU A 252 -2.42 1.66 13.12
C LEU A 252 -0.99 1.32 13.55
N TYR A 253 -0.11 2.33 13.48
CA TYR A 253 1.29 2.22 13.88
C TYR A 253 1.65 3.36 14.83
N CYS A 254 2.30 3.05 15.95
CA CYS A 254 2.88 4.03 16.85
C CYS A 254 4.37 4.16 16.55
N LEU A 255 4.85 5.38 16.33
CA LEU A 255 6.24 5.71 16.08
C LEU A 255 6.81 6.49 17.26
N LYS A 256 7.88 5.98 17.85
CA LYS A 256 8.63 6.63 18.92
C LYS A 256 10.00 7.07 18.41
N PRO A 257 10.41 8.34 18.57
CA PRO A 257 11.77 8.75 18.27
C PRO A 257 12.77 7.91 19.08
N LYS A 258 13.85 7.48 18.44
CA LYS A 258 14.96 6.83 19.17
C LYS A 258 15.61 7.83 20.12
N PRO A 259 16.14 7.40 21.28
CA PRO A 259 16.69 8.31 22.30
C PRO A 259 17.78 9.25 21.76
N GLU A 260 18.62 8.77 20.84
CA GLU A 260 19.66 9.55 20.14
C GLU A 260 19.12 10.78 19.39
N TYR A 261 17.87 10.70 18.93
CA TYR A 261 17.18 11.76 18.19
C TYR A 261 16.12 12.46 19.04
N ALA A 262 15.73 11.88 20.19
CA ALA A 262 14.72 12.41 21.10
C ALA A 262 15.16 13.72 21.78
N GLU A 263 16.44 13.84 22.16
CA GLU A 263 16.97 15.11 22.73
C GLU A 263 16.99 16.25 21.70
N LYS A 264 17.03 15.92 20.40
CA LYS A 264 16.89 16.87 19.29
C LYS A 264 15.45 16.97 18.78
N ALA A 265 14.52 16.15 19.29
CA ALA A 265 13.15 16.04 18.77
C ALA A 265 12.30 17.28 19.04
N GLY A 266 12.56 17.98 20.16
CA GLY A 266 12.02 19.31 20.42
C GLY A 266 12.42 20.37 19.37
N ILE A 267 13.36 20.05 18.47
CA ILE A 267 13.86 20.90 17.38
C ILE A 267 13.74 20.17 16.02
N ILE A 268 12.88 19.14 15.90
CA ILE A 268 12.54 18.61 14.59
C ILE A 268 11.60 19.61 13.91
N LYS A 269 12.19 20.65 13.31
CA LYS A 269 11.51 21.67 12.51
C LYS A 269 11.38 21.13 11.07
N GLY A 270 10.16 21.11 10.53
CA GLY A 270 9.91 20.84 9.10
C GLY A 270 9.46 19.42 8.75
N VAL A 271 9.81 18.97 7.54
CA VAL A 271 9.39 17.68 6.98
C VAL A 271 10.26 16.55 7.58
N THR A 272 9.65 15.59 8.27
CA THR A 272 10.30 14.35 8.68
C THR A 272 9.93 13.18 7.81
N VAL A 273 10.94 12.37 7.49
CA VAL A 273 10.73 11.05 6.88
C VAL A 273 10.39 10.05 7.96
N ILE A 274 9.20 9.47 7.88
CA ILE A 274 8.68 8.51 8.85
C ILE A 274 9.07 7.09 8.48
N GLY A 275 8.95 6.72 7.20
CA GLY A 275 9.19 5.35 6.76
C GLY A 275 8.53 5.03 5.42
N LYS A 276 8.37 3.75 5.12
CA LYS A 276 7.66 3.25 3.93
C LYS A 276 6.71 2.11 4.34
N LEU A 277 5.54 2.03 3.74
CA LEU A 277 4.64 0.89 3.91
C LEU A 277 5.06 -0.22 2.93
N ASP A 278 5.19 -1.44 3.46
CA ASP A 278 5.44 -2.67 2.70
C ASP A 278 4.21 -3.57 2.82
N ILE A 279 3.52 -3.74 1.69
CA ILE A 279 2.24 -4.44 1.58
C ILE A 279 2.43 -5.65 0.69
N VAL A 280 2.11 -6.83 1.20
CA VAL A 280 2.17 -8.10 0.47
C VAL A 280 0.82 -8.78 0.55
N TRP A 281 0.30 -9.19 -0.59
CA TRP A 281 -0.96 -9.93 -0.68
C TRP A 281 -0.83 -11.16 -1.55
N LYS A 282 -1.81 -12.05 -1.41
CA LYS A 282 -2.03 -13.18 -2.31
C LYS A 282 -3.43 -13.10 -2.92
N THR A 283 -3.52 -13.35 -4.21
CA THR A 283 -4.78 -13.51 -4.95
C THR A 283 -5.05 -15.00 -5.18
N ASN A 284 -6.01 -15.32 -6.05
CA ASN A 284 -6.42 -16.70 -6.32
C ASN A 284 -5.22 -17.60 -6.72
N LEU A 285 -5.23 -18.85 -6.27
CA LEU A 285 -4.15 -19.82 -6.43
C LEU A 285 -2.75 -19.32 -5.99
N GLY A 286 -2.68 -18.39 -5.05
CA GLY A 286 -1.44 -17.98 -4.39
C GLY A 286 -0.51 -17.14 -5.25
N GLU A 287 -1.03 -16.48 -6.30
CA GLU A 287 -0.29 -15.39 -6.94
C GLU A 287 -0.04 -14.27 -5.93
N ARG A 288 1.22 -13.89 -5.78
CA ARG A 288 1.67 -12.94 -4.76
C ARG A 288 1.92 -11.60 -5.43
N GLY A 289 1.34 -10.55 -4.86
CA GLY A 289 1.65 -9.18 -5.21
C GLY A 289 2.38 -8.47 -4.06
N ARG A 290 3.21 -7.48 -4.40
CA ARG A 290 3.89 -6.62 -3.43
C ARG A 290 3.79 -5.16 -3.87
N LEU A 291 3.44 -4.29 -2.94
CA LEU A 291 3.40 -2.86 -3.13
C LEU A 291 4.18 -2.19 -2.00
N GLN A 292 5.17 -1.39 -2.37
CA GLN A 292 5.89 -0.56 -1.42
C GLN A 292 5.60 0.92 -1.73
N THR A 293 5.23 1.69 -0.71
CA THR A 293 5.01 3.14 -0.90
C THR A 293 6.34 3.87 -1.03
N SER A 294 6.29 5.10 -1.57
CA SER A 294 7.36 6.07 -1.40
C SER A 294 7.57 6.39 0.09
N GLN A 295 8.67 7.10 0.39
CA GLN A 295 8.92 7.61 1.74
C GLN A 295 7.75 8.48 2.19
N LEU A 296 7.10 8.05 3.27
CA LEU A 296 6.04 8.79 3.93
C LEU A 296 6.67 9.95 4.69
N GLN A 297 6.20 11.14 4.37
CA GLN A 297 6.67 12.38 4.96
C GLN A 297 5.57 12.97 5.84
N ARG A 298 5.99 13.48 7.00
CA ARG A 298 5.15 14.19 7.95
C ARG A 298 5.69 15.60 8.10
N MET A 299 4.80 16.58 8.13
CA MET A 299 5.15 17.91 8.63
C MET A 299 5.13 17.88 10.14
N ALA A 300 6.24 18.18 10.79
CA ALA A 300 6.27 18.38 12.23
C ALA A 300 5.33 19.54 12.59
N PRO A 301 4.63 19.47 13.74
CA PRO A 301 3.79 20.56 14.22
C PRO A 301 4.62 21.84 14.37
N GLY A 302 4.21 22.90 13.69
CA GLY A 302 4.80 24.21 13.89
C GLY A 302 4.22 24.85 15.15
N TYR A 303 4.89 24.71 16.29
CA TYR A 303 4.45 25.31 17.55
C TYR A 303 4.65 26.85 17.60
N GLY A 304 5.11 27.47 16.53
CA GLY A 304 5.43 28.90 16.51
C GLY A 304 6.57 29.23 17.47
N ASP A 305 6.41 30.34 18.18
CA ASP A 305 7.41 30.92 19.07
C ASP A 305 7.39 30.29 20.47
N ILE A 306 6.24 29.77 20.93
CA ILE A 306 6.02 29.22 22.28
C ILE A 306 5.21 27.92 22.19
N ARG A 307 5.71 26.85 22.82
CA ARG A 307 4.96 25.59 23.00
C ARG A 307 4.44 25.49 24.43
N LEU A 308 3.13 25.30 24.59
CA LEU A 308 2.49 24.95 25.87
C LEU A 308 2.16 23.45 25.84
N SER A 309 2.54 22.71 26.86
CA SER A 309 2.11 21.32 27.09
C SER A 309 1.62 21.13 28.53
N LEU A 310 0.76 20.15 28.78
CA LEU A 310 0.37 19.75 30.13
C LEU A 310 1.36 18.70 30.64
N ASP A 311 1.92 18.92 31.82
CA ASP A 311 2.84 17.99 32.49
C ASP A 311 2.12 17.14 33.53
N LEU A 312 1.12 17.73 34.20
CA LEU A 312 0.27 17.06 35.18
C LEU A 312 -1.17 17.56 35.02
N ILE A 313 -2.10 16.62 34.80
CA ILE A 313 -3.54 16.84 34.87
C ILE A 313 -4.20 15.61 35.52
N PRO A 314 -5.16 15.78 36.45
CA PRO A 314 -5.88 14.65 37.02
C PRO A 314 -6.76 13.94 35.99
N ASP A 315 -6.80 12.60 36.02
CA ASP A 315 -7.62 11.78 35.11
C ASP A 315 -9.13 12.03 35.29
N THR A 316 -9.55 12.35 36.51
CA THR A 316 -10.92 12.70 36.87
C THR A 316 -10.93 13.91 37.78
N VAL A 317 -11.89 14.80 37.56
CA VAL A 317 -12.09 16.01 38.35
C VAL A 317 -13.55 16.10 38.78
N ASN A 318 -13.79 16.50 40.03
CA ASN A 318 -15.13 16.81 40.49
C ASN A 318 -15.55 18.18 39.97
N LEU A 319 -16.83 18.32 39.63
CA LEU A 319 -17.36 19.63 39.25
C LEU A 319 -17.36 20.57 40.44
N GLU A 320 -17.13 21.85 40.15
CA GLU A 320 -17.14 22.95 41.11
C GLU A 320 -16.10 22.82 42.24
N GLU A 321 -15.19 21.85 42.13
CA GLU A 321 -14.03 21.69 43.01
C GLU A 321 -12.76 22.14 42.29
N PRO A 322 -11.94 23.03 42.90
CA PRO A 322 -10.65 23.39 42.33
C PRO A 322 -9.69 22.20 42.28
N PHE A 323 -8.99 22.05 41.17
CA PHE A 323 -7.94 21.06 40.98
C PHE A 323 -6.69 21.70 40.36
N ASP A 324 -5.54 21.12 40.66
CA ASP A 324 -4.25 21.63 40.19
C ASP A 324 -3.81 20.95 38.90
N ILE A 325 -3.26 21.76 38.00
CA ILE A 325 -2.59 21.32 36.78
C ILE A 325 -1.18 21.93 36.73
N ILE A 326 -0.25 21.24 36.09
CA ILE A 326 1.08 21.77 35.81
C ILE A 326 1.20 21.95 34.30
N CYS A 327 1.35 23.20 33.87
CA CYS A 327 1.62 23.54 32.49
C CYS A 327 3.13 23.70 32.28
N LYS A 328 3.68 23.17 31.20
CA LYS A 328 5.06 23.41 30.77
C LYS A 328 5.06 24.34 29.57
N ILE A 329 5.72 25.48 29.70
CA ILE A 329 5.91 26.47 28.63
C ILE A 329 7.34 26.33 28.12
N THR A 330 7.53 26.12 26.82
CA THR A 330 8.85 26.01 26.19
C THR A 330 9.02 27.13 25.16
N ASN A 331 10.13 27.87 25.23
CA ASN A 331 10.49 28.85 24.21
C ASN A 331 11.08 28.12 22.99
N CYS A 332 10.37 28.16 21.86
CA CYS A 332 10.77 27.50 20.62
C CYS A 332 11.43 28.46 19.61
N SER A 333 11.58 29.74 19.98
CA SER A 333 12.21 30.77 19.15
C SER A 333 13.72 30.84 19.36
N GLU A 334 14.40 31.57 18.46
CA GLU A 334 15.83 31.84 18.53
C GLU A 334 16.18 33.03 19.45
N ARG A 335 15.18 33.65 20.10
CA ARG A 335 15.36 34.84 20.97
C ARG A 335 14.84 34.61 22.38
N THR A 336 15.42 35.30 23.36
CA THR A 336 14.88 35.32 24.71
C THR A 336 13.52 36.03 24.71
N MET A 337 12.52 35.40 25.32
CA MET A 337 11.17 35.94 25.46
C MET A 337 10.94 36.43 26.88
N ASP A 338 10.14 37.47 27.04
CA ASP A 338 9.65 37.92 28.35
C ASP A 338 8.15 37.67 28.37
N LEU A 339 7.70 36.77 29.24
CA LEU A 339 6.36 36.18 29.16
C LEU A 339 5.42 36.76 30.23
N VAL A 340 4.18 37.03 29.82
CA VAL A 340 3.09 37.46 30.71
C VAL A 340 1.99 36.41 30.66
N LEU A 341 1.51 35.99 31.83
CA LEU A 341 0.41 35.06 31.95
C LEU A 341 -0.91 35.82 32.03
N GLU A 342 -1.75 35.66 31.01
CA GLU A 342 -3.15 36.11 31.04
C GLU A 342 -4.07 34.91 31.16
N MET A 343 -4.92 34.91 32.19
CA MET A 343 -5.91 33.87 32.45
C MET A 343 -7.28 34.36 32.00
N CYS A 344 -7.85 33.69 30.99
CA CYS A 344 -9.18 33.96 30.48
C CYS A 344 -10.12 32.80 30.84
N ASN A 345 -11.16 33.10 31.61
CA ASN A 345 -12.20 32.13 31.94
C ASN A 345 -13.05 31.80 30.71
N THR A 346 -13.48 30.56 30.60
CA THR A 346 -14.49 30.13 29.62
C THR A 346 -15.81 29.83 30.32
N SER A 347 -16.82 29.40 29.56
CA SER A 347 -18.11 28.99 30.12
C SER A 347 -18.05 27.71 30.97
N SER A 348 -17.04 26.87 30.78
CA SER A 348 -16.89 25.59 31.48
C SER A 348 -15.70 25.53 32.43
N ILE A 349 -14.75 26.46 32.30
CA ILE A 349 -13.47 26.42 33.01
C ILE A 349 -13.19 27.81 33.60
N HIS A 350 -12.92 27.82 34.89
CA HIS A 350 -12.58 29.01 35.66
C HIS A 350 -11.18 28.87 36.23
N TRP A 351 -10.32 29.85 35.98
CA TRP A 351 -8.97 29.88 36.52
C TRP A 351 -8.98 30.46 37.93
N CYS A 352 -8.39 29.73 38.86
CA CYS A 352 -8.22 30.14 40.25
C CYS A 352 -6.81 30.72 40.40
N GLY A 353 -6.62 31.98 40.04
CA GLY A 353 -5.29 32.60 40.08
C GLY A 353 -5.27 34.07 39.68
N ILE A 354 -4.07 34.65 39.66
CA ILE A 354 -3.84 36.04 39.30
C ILE A 354 -3.44 36.11 37.82
N SER A 355 -4.28 36.78 37.02
CA SER A 355 -3.99 37.14 35.62
C SER A 355 -3.07 38.37 35.54
N GLY A 356 -2.33 38.52 34.44
CA GLY A 356 -1.37 39.61 34.21
C GLY A 356 -0.02 39.43 34.92
N ARG A 357 0.28 38.22 35.40
CA ARG A 357 1.52 37.93 36.13
C ARG A 357 2.70 37.83 35.15
N GLN A 358 3.78 38.55 35.44
CA GLN A 358 5.06 38.37 34.76
C GLN A 358 5.66 37.00 35.12
N LEU A 359 5.89 36.17 34.11
CA LEU A 359 6.56 34.86 34.22
C LEU A 359 8.08 34.99 34.09
N GLY A 360 8.55 36.13 33.59
CA GLY A 360 9.96 36.46 33.43
C GLY A 360 10.55 36.00 32.09
N LYS A 361 11.88 36.10 32.01
CA LYS A 361 12.62 35.85 30.78
C LYS A 361 12.92 34.37 30.57
N LEU A 362 12.51 33.84 29.42
CA LEU A 362 12.76 32.46 28.99
C LEU A 362 13.73 32.47 27.81
N SER A 363 14.93 31.93 27.99
CA SER A 363 15.94 31.84 26.93
C SER A 363 15.53 30.86 25.82
N PRO A 364 16.11 30.96 24.60
CA PRO A 364 15.86 30.00 23.51
C PRO A 364 16.03 28.54 23.97
N GLY A 365 15.03 27.69 23.70
CA GLY A 365 15.03 26.27 24.06
C GLY A 365 14.80 25.95 25.54
N ALA A 366 14.73 26.96 26.42
CA ALA A 366 14.43 26.74 27.84
C ALA A 366 12.93 26.51 28.07
N PHE A 367 12.61 25.88 29.21
CA PHE A 367 11.23 25.64 29.63
C PHE A 367 10.96 26.16 31.05
N LEU A 368 9.70 26.46 31.31
CA LEU A 368 9.16 26.89 32.60
C LEU A 368 7.96 26.00 32.96
N SER A 369 8.00 25.39 34.14
CA SER A 369 6.84 24.69 34.71
C SER A 369 6.01 25.67 35.54
N LEU A 370 4.73 25.79 35.20
CA LEU A 370 3.78 26.73 35.74
C LEU A 370 2.61 25.96 36.38
N PRO A 371 2.57 25.86 37.73
CA PRO A 371 1.42 25.30 38.43
C PRO A 371 0.24 26.28 38.36
N LEU A 372 -0.93 25.77 37.99
CA LEU A 372 -2.17 26.53 37.87
C LEU A 372 -3.31 25.76 38.55
N THR A 373 -4.22 26.48 39.19
CA THR A 373 -5.42 25.91 39.78
C THR A 373 -6.63 26.26 38.92
N VAL A 374 -7.49 25.28 38.66
CA VAL A 374 -8.62 25.37 37.74
C VAL A 374 -9.87 24.80 38.41
N LEU A 375 -11.03 25.35 38.10
CA LEU A 375 -12.33 24.83 38.49
C LEU A 375 -13.17 24.56 37.23
N SER A 376 -13.80 23.39 37.16
CA SER A 376 -14.69 22.99 36.06
C SER A 376 -16.15 23.08 36.48
N SER A 377 -17.01 23.71 35.67
CA SER A 377 -18.44 23.91 35.97
C SER A 377 -19.39 23.05 35.11
N VAL A 378 -18.87 22.31 34.12
CA VAL A 378 -19.68 21.53 33.18
C VAL A 378 -19.16 20.09 33.03
N GLN A 379 -20.08 19.12 32.97
CA GLN A 379 -19.77 17.70 32.75
C GLN A 379 -19.34 17.41 31.31
N GLY A 380 -18.49 16.40 31.12
CA GLY A 380 -18.08 15.88 29.80
C GLY A 380 -16.61 16.12 29.46
N LEU A 381 -16.16 15.58 28.31
CA LEU A 381 -14.81 15.74 27.82
C LEU A 381 -14.59 17.19 27.33
N GLN A 382 -13.79 17.96 28.05
CA GLN A 382 -13.48 19.36 27.72
C GLN A 382 -12.18 19.42 26.91
N VAL A 383 -12.27 19.59 25.59
CA VAL A 383 -11.10 19.79 24.71
C VAL A 383 -10.68 21.25 24.73
N ARG A 384 -9.48 21.56 25.24
CA ARG A 384 -8.92 22.91 25.20
C ARG A 384 -8.21 23.16 23.87
N SER A 385 -8.45 24.32 23.27
CA SER A 385 -7.70 24.78 22.11
C SER A 385 -7.31 26.26 22.23
N ARG A 386 -6.00 26.52 22.03
CA ARG A 386 -5.33 27.79 21.70
C ARG A 386 -5.07 28.81 22.82
N LEU A 387 -3.81 29.28 22.87
CA LEU A 387 -3.40 30.60 23.36
C LEU A 387 -3.17 31.50 22.14
N TYR A 388 -3.59 32.77 22.23
CA TYR A 388 -3.22 33.81 21.28
C TYR A 388 -1.97 34.55 21.77
N ASN A 389 -1.14 34.99 20.81
CA ASN A 389 -0.01 35.91 21.05
C ASN A 389 -0.48 37.31 21.39
#